data_AF-F9G5G9-F1
#
_entry.id   AF-F9G5G9-F1
#
_cell.length_a   1.000
_cell.length_b   1.000
_cell.length_c   1.000
_cell.angle_alpha   90.00
_cell.angle_beta   90.00
_cell.angle_gamma   90.00
#
_symmetry.space_group_name_H-M   'P 1'
#
loop_
_entity.id
_entity.type
_entity.pdbx_description
1 polymer ?
#
loop_
_entity_poly.entity_id
_entity_poly.type
_entity_poly.pdbx_seq_one_letter_code
_entity_poly.pdbx_strand_id
1 'polypeptide(L)'
;TSSSRERFAKNIASTVDRLGFDCVMTYDLMNRRDNHTTHHALIEGAASAIKRYISLGFPASKLAIGIPFYAKWFTTKNGYTCNQPIGCPTDPLEDELDGSDTGKSGYMTFEATNFAAPPAKLTITPDSTCGVRTGFKCAEGSCCGASGWCGSTPAHCGTGCHFAYGKCDGIDILSSFHKALKNEYTDAEKGAQCVMAWALAQDSNDWSHLKAMQKGFVAVNT
;
A
#
# COMPACT_ATOMS: atom_id res chain seq x y z
N THR A 1 -27.09 -13.88 4.83
CA THR A 1 -27.72 -13.94 3.48
C THR A 1 -27.49 -12.62 2.74
N SER A 2 -27.78 -12.53 1.43
CA SER A 2 -27.72 -11.25 0.69
C SER A 2 -28.60 -10.18 1.34
N SER A 3 -29.81 -10.57 1.75
CA SER A 3 -30.79 -9.68 2.37
C SER A 3 -30.31 -9.05 3.70
N SER A 4 -29.54 -9.79 4.52
CA SER A 4 -28.94 -9.22 5.73
C SER A 4 -27.87 -8.18 5.42
N ARG A 5 -27.03 -8.43 4.39
CA ARG A 5 -25.97 -7.51 3.97
C ARG A 5 -26.53 -6.21 3.40
N GLU A 6 -27.58 -6.31 2.57
CA GLU A 6 -28.28 -5.15 2.02
C GLU A 6 -28.93 -4.31 3.11
N ARG A 7 -29.57 -4.95 4.11
CA ARG A 7 -30.17 -4.24 5.24
C ARG A 7 -29.12 -3.50 6.06
N PHE A 8 -27.99 -4.14 6.35
CA PHE A 8 -26.88 -3.52 7.05
C PHE A 8 -26.33 -2.31 6.30
N ALA A 9 -26.11 -2.44 4.98
CA ALA A 9 -25.66 -1.32 4.15
C ALA A 9 -26.64 -0.14 4.15
N LYS A 10 -27.95 -0.40 4.08
CA LYS A 10 -28.98 0.66 4.17
C LYS A 10 -28.97 1.37 5.53
N ASN A 11 -28.70 0.65 6.62
CA ASN A 11 -28.57 1.24 7.95
C ASN A 11 -27.31 2.12 8.07
N ILE A 12 -26.21 1.74 7.40
CA ILE A 12 -25.02 2.60 7.31
C ILE A 12 -25.33 3.83 6.46
N ALA A 13 -25.97 3.67 5.30
CA ALA A 13 -26.33 4.80 4.43
C ALA A 13 -27.16 5.85 5.18
N SER A 14 -28.17 5.43 5.94
CA SER A 14 -28.99 6.34 6.75
C SER A 14 -28.21 6.97 7.93
N THR A 15 -27.13 6.35 8.37
CA THR A 15 -26.20 6.95 9.34
C THR A 15 -25.31 7.98 8.65
N VAL A 16 -24.85 7.73 7.44
CA VAL A 16 -24.11 8.71 6.62
C VAL A 16 -24.97 9.94 6.31
N ASP A 17 -26.29 9.80 6.24
CA ASP A 17 -27.18 10.96 6.16
C ASP A 17 -27.09 11.89 7.38
N ARG A 18 -26.75 11.34 8.56
CA ARG A 18 -26.50 12.08 9.79
C ARG A 18 -25.03 12.49 9.95
N LEU A 19 -24.12 11.89 9.20
CA LEU A 19 -22.71 12.28 9.10
C LEU A 19 -22.53 13.28 7.96
N GLY A 20 -21.38 13.97 7.94
CA GLY A 20 -21.04 14.90 6.87
C GLY A 20 -20.73 14.17 5.56
N PHE A 21 -19.85 13.17 5.62
CA PHE A 21 -19.37 12.37 4.50
C PHE A 21 -18.92 10.98 4.97
N ASP A 22 -18.76 10.08 4.01
CA ASP A 22 -18.18 8.74 4.16
C ASP A 22 -16.90 8.64 3.32
N CYS A 23 -15.81 8.20 3.93
CA CYS A 23 -14.54 7.98 3.26
C CYS A 23 -14.47 6.53 2.78
N VAL A 24 -14.85 6.30 1.52
CA VAL A 24 -14.87 4.96 0.94
C VAL A 24 -13.44 4.50 0.71
N MET A 25 -13.03 3.41 1.38
CA MET A 25 -11.69 2.83 1.26
C MET A 25 -11.49 2.14 -0.10
N THR A 26 -11.34 2.91 -1.17
CA THR A 26 -11.18 2.45 -2.56
C THR A 26 -9.77 1.98 -2.90
N TYR A 27 -9.12 1.31 -1.96
CA TYR A 27 -7.77 0.78 -2.03
C TYR A 27 -7.71 -0.60 -1.39
N ASP A 28 -6.54 -1.23 -1.36
CA ASP A 28 -6.37 -2.63 -0.95
C ASP A 28 -7.19 -3.63 -1.79
N LEU A 29 -7.51 -3.25 -3.02
CA LEU A 29 -8.32 -4.04 -3.95
C LEU A 29 -7.60 -5.34 -4.35
N MET A 30 -6.29 -5.27 -4.54
CA MET A 30 -5.43 -6.46 -4.51
C MET A 30 -5.14 -6.84 -3.06
N ASN A 31 -5.45 -8.08 -2.74
CA ASN A 31 -5.33 -8.66 -1.42
C ASN A 31 -4.68 -10.05 -1.50
N ARG A 32 -4.56 -10.71 -0.34
CA ARG A 32 -3.79 -11.95 -0.20
C ARG A 32 -4.45 -13.17 -0.86
N ARG A 33 -5.72 -13.06 -1.25
CA ARG A 33 -6.46 -14.12 -1.94
C ARG A 33 -6.34 -14.04 -3.45
N ASP A 34 -5.80 -12.94 -3.97
CA ASP A 34 -5.48 -12.85 -5.38
C ASP A 34 -4.29 -13.75 -5.70
N ASN A 35 -4.38 -14.45 -6.83
CA ASN A 35 -3.34 -15.38 -7.30
C ASN A 35 -2.51 -14.81 -8.48
N HIS A 36 -2.81 -13.57 -8.87
CA HIS A 36 -2.07 -12.81 -9.87
C HIS A 36 -1.94 -11.36 -9.41
N THR A 37 -0.79 -10.77 -9.71
CA THR A 37 -0.51 -9.35 -9.45
C THR A 37 -1.48 -8.44 -10.20
N THR A 38 -1.92 -7.39 -9.52
CA THR A 38 -2.71 -6.28 -10.06
C THR A 38 -2.49 -5.05 -9.18
N HIS A 39 -3.05 -3.91 -9.57
CA HIS A 39 -2.99 -2.71 -8.75
C HIS A 39 -3.92 -2.84 -7.53
N HIS A 40 -3.47 -2.41 -6.35
CA HIS A 40 -4.35 -2.33 -5.17
C HIS A 40 -5.28 -1.11 -5.16
N ALA A 41 -5.08 -0.17 -6.10
CA ALA A 41 -5.78 1.11 -6.17
C ALA A 41 -6.06 1.52 -7.63
N LEU A 42 -6.68 0.63 -8.40
CA LEU A 42 -7.05 0.91 -9.79
C LEU A 42 -8.31 1.77 -9.92
N ILE A 43 -8.37 2.62 -10.94
CA ILE A 43 -9.52 3.52 -11.19
C ILE A 43 -10.82 2.73 -11.36
N GLU A 44 -10.82 1.64 -12.13
CA GLU A 44 -12.05 0.86 -12.38
C GLU A 44 -12.60 0.25 -11.08
N GLY A 45 -11.70 -0.23 -10.21
CA GLY A 45 -12.06 -0.80 -8.93
C GLY A 45 -12.62 0.25 -7.96
N ALA A 46 -12.00 1.43 -7.91
CA ALA A 46 -12.52 2.56 -7.15
C ALA A 46 -13.91 3.00 -7.66
N ALA A 47 -14.07 3.14 -8.98
CA ALA A 47 -15.34 3.48 -9.60
C ALA A 47 -16.44 2.42 -9.32
N SER A 48 -16.08 1.15 -9.37
CA SER A 48 -16.98 0.04 -9.03
C SER A 48 -17.45 0.11 -7.58
N ALA A 49 -16.53 0.38 -6.64
CA ALA A 49 -16.86 0.56 -5.23
C ALA A 49 -17.82 1.75 -5.03
N ILE A 50 -17.53 2.92 -5.60
CA ILE A 50 -18.42 4.10 -5.48
C ILE A 50 -19.80 3.82 -6.07
N LYS A 51 -19.89 3.21 -7.26
CA LYS A 51 -21.17 2.79 -7.86
C LYS A 51 -21.93 1.84 -6.95
N ARG A 52 -21.23 0.93 -6.25
CA ARG A 52 -21.86 0.03 -5.28
C ARG A 52 -22.47 0.78 -4.10
N TYR A 53 -21.74 1.73 -3.50
CA TYR A 53 -22.28 2.55 -2.40
C TYR A 53 -23.52 3.34 -2.85
N ILE A 54 -23.48 3.96 -4.02
CA ILE A 54 -24.64 4.67 -4.59
C ILE A 54 -25.83 3.72 -4.76
N SER A 55 -25.62 2.51 -5.31
CA SER A 55 -26.68 1.50 -5.45
C SER A 55 -27.30 1.04 -4.12
N LEU A 56 -26.58 1.23 -3.02
CA LEU A 56 -27.01 0.88 -1.66
C LEU A 56 -27.73 2.04 -0.94
N GLY A 57 -27.87 3.18 -1.62
CA GLY A 57 -28.60 4.36 -1.14
C GLY A 57 -27.72 5.43 -0.51
N PHE A 58 -26.40 5.33 -0.61
CA PHE A 58 -25.51 6.40 -0.15
C PHE A 58 -25.60 7.58 -1.14
N PRO A 59 -25.81 8.82 -0.66
CA PRO A 59 -25.78 9.98 -1.53
C PRO A 59 -24.40 10.14 -2.15
N ALA A 60 -24.30 10.20 -3.48
CA ALA A 60 -23.03 10.45 -4.17
C ALA A 60 -22.33 11.72 -3.65
N SER A 61 -23.14 12.68 -3.22
CA SER A 61 -22.70 13.93 -2.60
C SER A 61 -21.93 13.77 -1.28
N LYS A 62 -22.07 12.62 -0.62
CA LYS A 62 -21.44 12.35 0.67
C LYS A 62 -20.30 11.35 0.58
N LEU A 63 -19.94 10.88 -0.61
CA LEU A 63 -18.88 9.90 -0.80
C LEU A 63 -17.55 10.59 -1.12
N ALA A 64 -16.55 10.39 -0.28
CA ALA A 64 -15.17 10.73 -0.54
C ALA A 64 -14.40 9.49 -0.98
N ILE A 65 -13.63 9.62 -2.06
CA ILE A 65 -12.78 8.54 -2.58
C ILE A 65 -11.54 8.41 -1.69
N GLY A 66 -11.30 7.20 -1.19
CA GLY A 66 -10.11 6.85 -0.43
C GLY A 66 -8.91 6.71 -1.35
N ILE A 67 -7.84 7.42 -1.02
CA ILE A 67 -6.60 7.45 -1.77
C ILE A 67 -5.48 6.89 -0.87
N PRO A 68 -4.83 5.78 -1.24
CA PRO A 68 -3.76 5.22 -0.43
C PRO A 68 -2.45 5.99 -0.65
N PHE A 69 -1.78 6.34 0.45
CA PHE A 69 -0.44 6.93 0.45
C PHE A 69 0.63 5.90 0.87
N TYR A 70 0.53 4.73 0.27
CA TYR A 70 1.44 3.61 0.39
C TYR A 70 1.29 2.76 -0.87
N ALA A 71 2.24 1.87 -1.14
CA ALA A 71 1.99 0.78 -2.07
C ALA A 71 2.05 -0.56 -1.39
N LYS A 72 1.56 -1.55 -2.13
CA LYS A 72 1.63 -2.95 -1.73
C LYS A 72 2.63 -3.69 -2.57
N TRP A 73 3.27 -4.65 -1.93
CA TRP A 73 4.15 -5.59 -2.58
C TRP A 73 3.62 -7.01 -2.34
N PHE A 74 3.91 -7.89 -3.29
CA PHE A 74 3.46 -9.28 -3.30
C PHE A 74 4.56 -10.15 -3.88
N THR A 75 4.87 -11.27 -3.22
CA THR A 75 5.84 -12.23 -3.73
C THR A 75 5.26 -12.96 -4.94
N THR A 76 5.94 -12.82 -6.07
CA THR A 76 5.61 -13.54 -7.30
C THR A 76 5.99 -15.01 -7.19
N LYS A 77 5.30 -15.89 -7.94
CA LYS A 77 5.49 -17.33 -7.89
C LYS A 77 6.94 -17.72 -8.18
N ASN A 78 7.53 -18.55 -7.31
CA ASN A 78 8.90 -19.00 -7.50
C ASN A 78 9.09 -19.74 -8.84
N GLY A 79 10.18 -19.46 -9.54
CA GLY A 79 10.50 -20.04 -10.84
C GLY A 79 9.72 -19.47 -12.03
N TYR A 80 8.88 -18.44 -11.82
CA TYR A 80 8.15 -17.78 -12.89
C TYR A 80 8.81 -16.44 -13.26
N THR A 81 9.13 -16.25 -14.54
CA THR A 81 9.65 -14.98 -15.07
C THR A 81 8.50 -14.12 -15.59
N CYS A 82 8.27 -12.97 -14.96
CA CYS A 82 7.22 -12.04 -15.36
C CYS A 82 7.76 -10.97 -16.31
N ASN A 83 7.14 -10.87 -17.48
CA ASN A 83 7.49 -9.89 -18.51
C ASN A 83 6.70 -8.58 -18.39
N GLN A 84 5.66 -8.58 -17.55
CA GLN A 84 4.81 -7.42 -17.25
C GLN A 84 4.53 -7.40 -15.74
N PRO A 85 4.32 -6.22 -15.14
CA PRO A 85 4.11 -6.08 -13.69
C PRO A 85 2.73 -6.57 -13.21
N ILE A 86 1.74 -6.64 -14.12
CA ILE A 86 0.37 -7.11 -13.85
C ILE A 86 0.17 -8.48 -14.48
N GLY A 87 -0.63 -9.33 -13.85
CA GLY A 87 -0.94 -10.68 -14.33
C GLY A 87 0.17 -11.70 -14.04
N CYS A 88 1.21 -11.31 -13.31
CA CYS A 88 2.24 -12.22 -12.81
C CYS A 88 1.65 -13.12 -11.72
N PRO A 89 1.73 -14.46 -11.81
CA PRO A 89 1.27 -15.36 -10.77
C PRO A 89 1.97 -15.09 -9.44
N THR A 90 1.25 -15.17 -8.32
CA THR A 90 1.81 -14.99 -6.97
C THR A 90 2.08 -16.35 -6.31
N ASP A 91 2.99 -16.34 -5.32
CA ASP A 91 3.01 -17.41 -4.31
C ASP A 91 1.74 -17.33 -3.43
N PRO A 92 1.39 -18.37 -2.65
CA PRO A 92 0.35 -18.27 -1.64
C PRO A 92 0.66 -17.16 -0.62
N LEU A 93 -0.20 -16.15 -0.54
CA LEU A 93 -0.02 -14.96 0.30
C LEU A 93 -0.81 -15.02 1.62
N GLU A 94 -1.73 -15.97 1.72
CA GLU A 94 -2.54 -16.35 2.89
C GLU A 94 -2.46 -17.87 2.99
N ASP A 95 -2.35 -18.41 4.20
CA ASP A 95 -2.39 -19.86 4.43
C ASP A 95 -3.79 -20.41 4.12
N GLU A 96 -3.85 -21.50 3.34
CA GLU A 96 -5.12 -22.04 2.84
C GLU A 96 -5.97 -22.71 3.93
N LEU A 97 -5.36 -23.15 5.03
CA LEU A 97 -6.05 -23.88 6.09
C LEU A 97 -6.63 -22.95 7.16
N ASP A 98 -5.85 -21.96 7.60
CA ASP A 98 -6.23 -21.10 8.73
C ASP A 98 -6.34 -19.61 8.40
N GLY A 99 -5.99 -19.19 7.18
CA GLY A 99 -6.05 -17.79 6.77
C GLY A 99 -4.92 -16.92 7.34
N SER A 100 -3.87 -17.53 7.89
CA SER A 100 -2.75 -16.79 8.47
C SER A 100 -1.87 -16.12 7.41
N ASP A 101 -1.13 -15.09 7.84
CA ASP A 101 -0.19 -14.37 6.98
C ASP A 101 1.04 -15.21 6.68
N THR A 102 1.34 -15.45 5.41
CA THR A 102 2.56 -16.16 5.01
C THR A 102 3.81 -15.26 5.03
N GLY A 103 3.66 -13.96 5.30
CA GLY A 103 4.74 -12.97 5.29
C GLY A 103 5.24 -12.63 3.88
N LYS A 104 4.48 -13.02 2.84
CA LYS A 104 4.81 -12.87 1.41
C LYS A 104 4.07 -11.71 0.74
N SER A 105 3.41 -10.86 1.50
CA SER A 105 2.84 -9.61 1.01
C SER A 105 2.86 -8.55 2.10
N GLY A 106 2.83 -7.28 1.71
CA GLY A 106 2.81 -6.19 2.67
C GLY A 106 2.67 -4.84 2.00
N TYR A 107 3.06 -3.81 2.72
CA TYR A 107 3.04 -2.44 2.24
C TYR A 107 4.39 -1.76 2.42
N MET A 108 4.59 -0.69 1.67
CA MET A 108 5.67 0.28 1.82
C MET A 108 5.03 1.66 1.88
N THR A 109 5.44 2.50 2.84
CA THR A 109 4.96 3.87 2.95
C THR A 109 5.83 4.82 2.12
N PHE A 110 5.28 5.97 1.72
CA PHE A 110 6.02 6.99 0.99
C PHE A 110 6.85 7.93 1.89
N GLU A 111 7.37 7.42 3.00
CA GLU A 111 8.23 8.21 3.88
C GLU A 111 9.59 8.46 3.21
N ALA A 112 10.16 9.66 3.40
CA ALA A 112 11.45 10.05 2.83
C ALA A 112 12.57 9.02 3.08
N THR A 113 12.51 8.32 4.21
CA THR A 113 13.43 7.24 4.58
C THR A 113 13.40 6.07 3.61
N ASN A 114 12.25 5.74 3.04
CA ASN A 114 12.10 4.66 2.07
C ASN A 114 12.60 5.06 0.68
N PHE A 115 12.76 6.37 0.40
CA PHE A 115 13.35 6.87 -0.85
C PHE A 115 14.86 7.10 -0.75
N ALA A 116 15.38 7.26 0.46
CA ALA A 116 16.79 7.54 0.68
C ALA A 116 17.67 6.34 0.31
N ALA A 117 18.75 6.61 -0.42
CA ALA A 117 19.79 5.63 -0.64
C ALA A 117 20.56 5.37 0.68
N PRO A 118 20.97 4.12 0.95
CA PRO A 118 21.81 3.84 2.10
C PRO A 118 23.15 4.57 1.98
N PRO A 119 23.69 5.14 3.08
CA PRO A 119 25.02 5.76 3.09
C PRO A 119 26.11 4.80 2.61
N ALA A 120 27.06 5.31 1.81
CA ALA A 120 28.17 4.51 1.28
C ALA A 120 29.09 3.92 2.36
N LYS A 121 29.12 4.51 3.55
CA LYS A 121 29.86 4.02 4.70
C LYS A 121 28.97 4.02 5.94
N LEU A 122 28.70 2.83 6.47
CA LEU A 122 27.89 2.61 7.66
C LEU A 122 28.77 2.26 8.86
N THR A 123 28.51 2.92 9.98
CA THR A 123 29.17 2.66 11.27
C THR A 123 28.35 1.66 12.08
N ILE A 124 29.01 0.79 12.85
CA ILE A 124 28.32 -0.11 13.78
C ILE A 124 27.64 0.74 14.87
N THR A 125 26.39 0.40 15.16
CA THR A 125 25.57 1.11 16.14
C THR A 125 26.16 1.09 17.56
N PRO A 126 26.13 2.23 18.29
CA PRO A 126 26.53 2.29 19.69
C PRO A 126 25.41 1.87 20.66
N ASP A 127 24.16 1.87 20.23
CA ASP A 127 22.98 1.73 21.09
C ASP A 127 21.97 0.68 20.59
N SER A 128 22.39 -0.17 19.65
CA SER A 128 21.56 -1.20 18.99
C SER A 128 20.48 -0.66 18.04
N THR A 129 20.45 0.65 17.76
CA THR A 129 19.58 1.20 16.70
C THR A 129 20.21 1.01 15.33
N CYS A 130 19.41 0.88 14.28
CA CYS A 130 19.90 0.70 12.92
C CYS A 130 18.93 1.25 11.88
N GLY A 131 19.42 1.38 10.65
CA GLY A 131 18.61 1.81 9.51
C GLY A 131 18.90 3.25 9.09
N VAL A 132 18.15 3.68 8.08
CA VAL A 132 18.39 4.95 7.38
C VAL A 132 18.24 6.19 8.27
N ARG A 133 17.39 6.12 9.30
CA ARG A 133 17.16 7.24 10.24
C ARG A 133 18.38 7.52 11.12
N THR A 134 19.11 6.47 11.51
CA THR A 134 20.28 6.62 12.39
C THR A 134 21.60 6.60 11.62
N GLY A 135 21.59 6.07 10.39
CA GLY A 135 22.80 5.85 9.61
C GLY A 135 23.69 4.76 10.18
N PHE A 136 23.21 4.00 11.17
CA PHE A 136 23.95 2.92 11.81
C PHE A 136 23.53 1.55 11.28
N LYS A 137 24.50 0.63 11.24
CA LYS A 137 24.27 -0.79 10.97
C LYS A 137 24.47 -1.63 12.22
N CYS A 138 23.91 -2.83 12.20
CA CYS A 138 24.13 -3.82 13.22
C CYS A 138 25.53 -4.44 13.11
N ALA A 139 25.98 -5.04 14.22
CA ALA A 139 27.19 -5.85 14.24
C ALA A 139 27.07 -7.03 13.29
N GLU A 140 28.21 -7.60 12.89
CA GLU A 140 28.26 -8.75 11.99
C GLU A 140 27.41 -9.92 12.54
N GLY A 141 26.65 -10.56 11.65
CA GLY A 141 25.72 -11.64 12.00
C GLY A 141 24.38 -11.19 12.60
N SER A 142 24.24 -9.92 12.99
CA SER A 142 22.96 -9.37 13.49
C SER A 142 22.14 -8.73 12.38
N CYS A 143 20.82 -8.82 12.52
CA CYS A 143 19.86 -8.28 11.58
C CYS A 143 19.38 -6.90 12.03
N CYS A 144 19.14 -6.01 11.08
CA CYS A 144 18.43 -4.77 11.33
C CYS A 144 16.94 -4.99 11.06
N GLY A 145 16.12 -5.06 12.11
CA GLY A 145 14.69 -5.31 11.99
C GLY A 145 13.91 -4.11 11.44
N ALA A 146 12.69 -4.35 10.97
CA ALA A 146 11.78 -3.31 10.49
C ALA A 146 11.50 -2.20 11.54
N SER A 147 11.65 -2.53 12.82
CA SER A 147 11.51 -1.58 13.94
C SER A 147 12.68 -0.61 14.08
N GLY A 148 13.77 -0.78 13.31
CA GLY A 148 14.99 0.03 13.44
C GLY A 148 15.92 -0.41 14.58
N TRP A 149 15.80 -1.67 15.02
CA TRP A 149 16.62 -2.24 16.09
C TRP A 149 17.37 -3.48 15.64
N CYS A 150 18.56 -3.65 16.18
CA CYS A 150 19.41 -4.82 15.95
C CYS A 150 18.95 -6.02 16.77
N GLY A 151 18.94 -7.19 16.14
CA GLY A 151 18.68 -8.46 16.82
C GLY A 151 18.92 -9.66 15.90
N SER A 152 18.74 -10.85 16.45
CA SER A 152 19.00 -12.12 15.73
C SER A 152 17.79 -13.05 15.69
N THR A 153 16.63 -12.62 16.21
CA THR A 153 15.42 -13.44 16.19
C THR A 153 14.76 -13.40 14.81
N PRO A 154 13.89 -14.37 14.47
CA PRO A 154 13.12 -14.34 13.22
C PRO A 154 12.34 -13.04 13.00
N ALA A 155 11.89 -12.38 14.07
CA ALA A 155 11.21 -11.08 13.97
C ALA A 155 12.15 -9.94 13.51
N HIS A 156 13.45 -10.04 13.79
CA HIS A 156 14.45 -9.08 13.31
C HIS A 156 14.98 -9.43 11.92
N CYS A 157 15.15 -10.71 11.64
CA CYS A 157 15.79 -11.20 10.42
C CYS A 157 14.81 -11.54 9.29
N GLY A 158 13.52 -11.64 9.58
CA GLY A 158 12.49 -12.00 8.62
C GLY A 158 12.09 -10.87 7.68
N THR A 159 10.86 -10.94 7.15
CA THR A 159 10.31 -9.94 6.23
C THR A 159 10.39 -8.52 6.80
N GLY A 160 10.90 -7.58 6.00
CA GLY A 160 11.00 -6.16 6.36
C GLY A 160 12.28 -5.75 7.08
N CYS A 161 13.22 -6.68 7.29
CA CYS A 161 14.59 -6.36 7.65
C CYS A 161 15.23 -5.32 6.69
N HIS A 162 16.24 -4.59 7.16
CA HIS A 162 16.97 -3.64 6.34
C HIS A 162 18.32 -4.20 5.89
N PHE A 163 18.38 -4.77 4.68
CA PHE A 163 19.55 -5.45 4.09
C PHE A 163 20.83 -4.60 4.09
N ALA A 164 20.74 -3.29 3.86
CA ALA A 164 21.91 -2.42 3.89
C ALA A 164 22.51 -2.27 5.30
N TYR A 165 21.75 -2.54 6.36
CA TYR A 165 22.10 -2.23 7.75
C TYR A 165 22.30 -3.48 8.62
N GLY A 166 22.30 -4.68 8.05
CA GLY A 166 22.56 -5.92 8.78
C GLY A 166 22.33 -7.16 7.92
N LYS A 167 22.50 -8.34 8.52
CA LYS A 167 22.07 -9.61 7.92
C LYS A 167 20.55 -9.59 7.71
N CYS A 168 20.06 -10.28 6.70
CA CYS A 168 18.64 -10.59 6.60
C CYS A 168 18.40 -11.97 5.99
N ASP A 169 17.36 -12.65 6.47
CA ASP A 169 16.87 -13.94 5.99
C ASP A 169 15.55 -13.81 5.18
N GLY A 170 14.87 -12.67 5.27
CA GLY A 170 13.67 -12.32 4.50
C GLY A 170 13.95 -11.83 3.07
N ILE A 171 12.96 -11.15 2.49
CA ILE A 171 13.04 -10.56 1.14
C ILE A 171 13.40 -9.08 1.19
N ASP A 172 14.22 -8.62 0.25
CA ASP A 172 14.68 -7.24 0.19
C ASP A 172 13.63 -6.32 -0.45
N ILE A 173 12.65 -5.93 0.37
CA ILE A 173 11.55 -5.06 -0.06
C ILE A 173 12.05 -3.66 -0.42
N LEU A 174 13.02 -3.11 0.30
CA LEU A 174 13.51 -1.75 0.06
C LEU A 174 14.24 -1.67 -1.29
N SER A 175 15.12 -2.62 -1.58
CA SER A 175 15.77 -2.71 -2.90
C SER A 175 14.75 -2.95 -4.01
N SER A 176 13.75 -3.81 -3.76
CA SER A 176 12.66 -4.02 -4.70
C SER A 176 11.91 -2.71 -4.97
N PHE A 177 11.59 -1.94 -3.94
CA PHE A 177 10.95 -0.64 -4.04
C PHE A 177 11.80 0.35 -4.85
N HIS A 178 13.09 0.50 -4.55
CA HIS A 178 14.01 1.37 -5.29
C HIS A 178 14.20 0.96 -6.75
N LYS A 179 14.35 -0.35 -7.02
CA LYS A 179 14.41 -0.87 -8.40
C LYS A 179 13.17 -0.45 -9.17
N ALA A 180 12.05 -0.50 -8.50
CA ALA A 180 10.77 -0.36 -9.11
C ALA A 180 10.47 1.17 -9.29
N LEU A 181 10.92 2.06 -8.39
CA LEU A 181 11.00 3.51 -8.62
C LEU A 181 11.93 3.90 -9.78
N LYS A 182 13.00 3.14 -10.03
CA LYS A 182 13.90 3.41 -11.16
C LYS A 182 13.30 2.99 -12.51
N ASN A 183 12.39 2.02 -12.51
CA ASN A 183 11.77 1.44 -13.70
C ASN A 183 10.28 1.76 -13.74
N GLU A 184 9.92 3.02 -13.46
CA GLU A 184 8.52 3.44 -13.42
C GLU A 184 7.78 3.06 -14.71
N TYR A 185 6.57 2.55 -14.55
CA TYR A 185 5.66 2.19 -15.62
C TYR A 185 4.31 2.83 -15.32
N THR A 186 3.77 3.61 -16.24
CA THR A 186 2.41 4.15 -16.10
C THR A 186 1.43 3.27 -16.84
N ASP A 187 0.53 2.64 -16.10
CA ASP A 187 -0.67 2.01 -16.64
C ASP A 187 -1.74 3.09 -16.84
N ALA A 188 -1.77 3.69 -18.03
CA ALA A 188 -2.73 4.72 -18.37
C ALA A 188 -4.18 4.20 -18.42
N GLU A 189 -4.38 2.91 -18.70
CA GLU A 189 -5.71 2.30 -18.78
C GLU A 189 -6.31 2.09 -17.39
N LYS A 190 -5.51 1.56 -16.46
CA LYS A 190 -5.91 1.37 -15.05
C LYS A 190 -5.73 2.63 -14.20
N GLY A 191 -5.11 3.67 -14.77
CA GLY A 191 -4.87 4.96 -14.17
C GLY A 191 -3.94 4.91 -12.97
N ALA A 192 -2.92 4.05 -13.04
CA ALA A 192 -1.99 3.79 -11.96
C ALA A 192 -0.56 3.77 -12.48
N GLN A 193 0.37 4.39 -11.74
CA GLN A 193 1.80 4.26 -12.02
C GLN A 193 2.35 3.07 -11.20
N CYS A 194 2.72 1.96 -11.85
CA CYS A 194 3.60 0.96 -11.25
C CYS A 194 4.96 1.64 -11.03
N VAL A 195 5.40 1.86 -9.81
CA VAL A 195 5.65 0.80 -8.82
C VAL A 195 5.05 1.10 -7.47
N MET A 196 4.51 2.27 -7.31
CA MET A 196 4.08 2.73 -6.01
C MET A 196 2.99 3.75 -6.29
N ALA A 197 1.78 3.41 -5.87
CA ALA A 197 0.55 4.08 -6.28
C ALA A 197 0.57 5.56 -5.86
N TRP A 198 1.14 6.42 -6.71
CA TRP A 198 1.00 7.86 -6.59
C TRP A 198 -0.43 8.20 -7.00
N ALA A 199 -1.19 8.66 -6.04
CA ALA A 199 -2.43 9.36 -6.31
C ALA A 199 -2.13 10.84 -6.46
N LEU A 200 -2.82 11.44 -7.43
CA LEU A 200 -2.85 12.87 -7.67
C LEU A 200 -3.09 13.66 -6.36
N ALA A 201 -2.21 14.63 -6.14
CA ALA A 201 -2.28 15.74 -5.19
C ALA A 201 -1.91 15.47 -3.72
N GLN A 202 -0.61 15.55 -3.40
CA GLN A 202 -0.15 16.31 -2.23
C GLN A 202 1.33 16.71 -2.33
N ASP A 203 1.59 17.71 -3.19
CA ASP A 203 2.51 18.77 -2.81
C ASP A 203 1.96 20.09 -3.38
N SER A 204 1.13 20.76 -2.60
CA SER A 204 0.84 22.19 -2.81
C SER A 204 0.44 22.79 -1.47
N ASN A 205 1.16 23.83 -1.09
CA ASN A 205 1.09 24.51 0.19
C ASN A 205 -0.23 25.31 0.39
N ASP A 206 -1.24 25.19 -0.48
CA ASP A 206 -2.33 26.17 -0.59
C ASP A 206 -3.76 25.62 -0.65
N TRP A 207 -3.97 24.31 -0.54
CA TRP A 207 -5.31 23.69 -0.51
C TRP A 207 -6.20 23.99 -1.74
N SER A 208 -5.63 24.54 -2.83
CA SER A 208 -6.37 25.04 -4.00
C SER A 208 -7.14 23.92 -4.72
N HIS A 209 -6.58 22.72 -4.81
CA HIS A 209 -7.21 21.57 -5.47
C HIS A 209 -8.40 20.99 -4.70
N LEU A 210 -8.35 20.96 -3.35
CA LEU A 210 -9.48 20.56 -2.52
C LEU A 210 -10.65 21.56 -2.67
N LYS A 211 -10.33 22.86 -2.71
CA LYS A 211 -11.32 23.92 -2.94
C LYS A 211 -11.91 23.89 -4.36
N ALA A 212 -11.12 23.48 -5.36
CA ALA A 212 -11.60 23.30 -6.74
C ALA A 212 -12.59 22.12 -6.85
N MET A 213 -12.33 21.01 -6.16
CA MET A 213 -13.26 19.88 -6.07
C MET A 213 -14.57 20.27 -5.37
N GLN A 214 -14.50 21.03 -4.27
CA GLN A 214 -15.68 21.58 -3.60
C GLN A 214 -16.47 22.55 -4.48
N LYS A 215 -15.78 23.39 -5.29
CA LYS A 215 -16.43 24.29 -6.25
C LYS A 215 -17.13 23.55 -7.38
N GLY A 216 -16.48 22.53 -7.96
CA GLY A 216 -17.08 21.69 -8.98
C GLY A 216 -18.36 21.03 -8.46
N PHE A 217 -18.34 20.60 -7.21
CA PHE A 217 -19.49 19.99 -6.55
C PHE A 217 -20.68 20.93 -6.30
N VAL A 218 -20.42 22.22 -6.04
CA VAL A 218 -21.48 23.25 -5.96
C VAL A 218 -22.11 23.50 -7.34
N ALA A 219 -21.34 23.43 -8.42
CA ALA A 219 -21.81 23.67 -9.78
C ALA A 219 -22.67 22.54 -10.37
N VAL A 220 -22.63 21.31 -9.81
CA VAL A 220 -23.51 20.19 -10.21
C VAL A 220 -24.83 20.19 -9.41
N ASN A 221 -24.95 21.03 -8.38
CA ASN A 221 -26.12 21.12 -7.49
C ASN A 221 -26.92 22.43 -7.65
N THR A 222 -26.75 23.13 -8.78
CA THR A 222 -27.65 24.19 -9.28
C THR A 222 -28.13 23.81 -10.67
#